data_AF-A0A3D5PEA1-F1
#
_entry.id   AF-A0A3D5PEA1-F1
#
_cell.length_a   1.000
_cell.length_b   1.000
_cell.length_c   1.000
_cell.angle_alpha   90.00
_cell.angle_beta   90.00
_cell.angle_gamma   90.00
#
_symmetry.space_group_name_H-M   'P 1'
#
loop_
_entity.id
_entity.type
_entity.pdbx_description
1 polymer ?
#
loop_
_entity_poly.entity_id
_entity_poly.type
_entity_poly.pdbx_seq_one_letter_code
_entity_poly.pdbx_strand_id
1 'polypeptide(L)'
;MIADDLLFTYRKYPLMRAQDFVKMLYQGEYGGAHGNNDDLAAADSLKKEIKSMKPVSFNEELVEDISANFARVNLRPFVASGKNVETLREMFVKSRAKSASRERLDRKLEIFTEQCCVRKIDLPYLTVKKFVNEYKAADYPVENHSMTYRLNYFPAYRVVRRDFFGLFDIIDSINSLLKAQTNLIVAIDGMSGSGKTYTAEKLKEYFDCNIIHTDDFFLPSNMRTPERLSKIGGNIHFERLAPLLKSIKKGDAPVFDRYDCKTDSFEKAEMPPKRLTIVEGCYSLHQSLINSYDGAALFKVNGDVQLKRILDRSGAEMLKRYREEWIPMENRYFEAVNLAQLPVKVIDTSDRKILKTDF
;
A
#
# COMPACT_ATOMS: atom_id res chain seq x y z
N MET A 1 -12.62 4.11 -18.23
CA MET A 1 -12.25 3.60 -16.89
C MET A 1 -13.49 3.14 -16.12
N ILE A 2 -14.32 4.00 -15.52
CA ILE A 2 -15.46 3.50 -14.73
C ILE A 2 -16.54 2.76 -15.55
N ALA A 3 -16.81 3.17 -16.79
CA ALA A 3 -17.71 2.43 -17.68
C ALA A 3 -17.17 1.01 -17.97
N ASP A 4 -15.85 0.88 -18.16
CA ASP A 4 -15.21 -0.41 -18.39
C ASP A 4 -15.26 -1.28 -17.13
N ASP A 5 -15.03 -0.70 -15.94
CA ASP A 5 -15.14 -1.38 -14.65
C ASP A 5 -16.57 -1.89 -14.40
N LEU A 6 -17.59 -1.09 -14.74
CA LEU A 6 -19.01 -1.48 -14.67
C LEU A 6 -19.32 -2.66 -15.59
N LEU A 7 -18.84 -2.63 -16.84
CA LEU A 7 -19.07 -3.70 -17.81
C LEU A 7 -18.29 -4.97 -17.47
N PHE A 8 -17.06 -4.83 -16.97
CA PHE A 8 -16.27 -5.94 -16.48
C PHE A 8 -16.98 -6.65 -15.32
N THR A 9 -17.45 -5.87 -14.34
CA THR A 9 -18.21 -6.40 -13.20
C THR A 9 -19.50 -7.05 -13.66
N TYR A 10 -20.25 -6.43 -14.58
CA TYR A 10 -21.49 -7.00 -15.11
C TYR A 10 -21.28 -8.34 -15.82
N ARG A 11 -20.20 -8.48 -16.60
CA ARG A 11 -19.86 -9.77 -17.24
C ARG A 11 -19.53 -10.85 -16.23
N LYS A 12 -18.89 -10.49 -15.12
CA LYS A 12 -18.55 -11.42 -14.04
C LYS A 12 -19.77 -11.79 -13.19
N TYR A 13 -20.71 -10.86 -13.01
CA TYR A 13 -21.93 -11.04 -12.23
C TYR A 13 -23.18 -10.63 -13.02
N PRO A 14 -23.59 -11.40 -14.06
CA PRO A 14 -24.65 -11.01 -14.99
C PRO A 14 -26.04 -10.84 -14.35
N LEU A 15 -26.28 -11.51 -13.22
CA LEU A 15 -27.52 -11.41 -12.43
C LEU A 15 -27.55 -10.24 -11.43
N MET A 16 -26.59 -9.31 -11.47
CA MET A 16 -26.62 -8.09 -10.66
C MET A 16 -27.88 -7.26 -10.94
N ARG A 17 -28.41 -6.63 -9.89
CA ARG A 17 -29.50 -5.65 -9.97
C ARG A 17 -28.97 -4.24 -9.78
N ALA A 18 -29.80 -3.22 -10.03
CA ALA A 18 -29.42 -1.81 -9.87
C ALA A 18 -28.80 -1.52 -8.48
N GLN A 19 -29.35 -2.12 -7.43
CA GLN A 19 -28.85 -2.04 -6.06
C GLN A 19 -27.38 -2.51 -5.93
N ASP A 20 -26.98 -3.57 -6.62
CA ASP A 20 -25.63 -4.13 -6.53
C ASP A 20 -24.59 -3.22 -7.21
N PHE A 21 -24.97 -2.57 -8.31
CA PHE A 21 -24.15 -1.55 -8.96
C PHE A 21 -23.99 -0.31 -8.09
N VAL A 22 -25.09 0.20 -7.51
CA VAL A 22 -25.04 1.34 -6.58
C VAL A 22 -24.15 1.01 -5.37
N LYS A 23 -24.30 -0.18 -4.78
CA LYS A 23 -23.42 -0.66 -3.70
C LYS A 23 -21.95 -0.66 -4.10
N MET A 24 -21.62 -1.18 -5.29
CA MET A 24 -20.24 -1.20 -5.78
C MET A 24 -19.68 0.20 -5.96
N LEU A 25 -20.42 1.09 -6.61
CA LEU A 25 -20.00 2.47 -6.87
C LEU A 25 -19.80 3.24 -5.56
N TYR A 26 -20.70 3.04 -4.59
CA TYR A 26 -20.57 3.59 -3.25
C TYR A 26 -19.30 3.06 -2.56
N GLN A 27 -19.09 1.74 -2.53
CA GLN A 27 -17.87 1.14 -1.95
C GLN A 27 -16.59 1.64 -2.63
N GLY A 28 -16.64 1.86 -3.94
CA GLY A 28 -15.52 2.40 -4.72
C GLY A 28 -15.20 3.88 -4.44
N GLU A 29 -16.11 4.62 -3.79
CA GLU A 29 -15.95 6.03 -3.43
C GLU A 29 -15.70 6.22 -1.92
N TYR A 30 -16.42 5.49 -1.08
CA TYR A 30 -16.45 5.64 0.38
C TYR A 30 -15.66 4.56 1.14
N GLY A 31 -15.31 3.44 0.49
CA GLY A 31 -14.78 2.25 1.15
C GLY A 31 -15.89 1.39 1.78
N GLY A 32 -15.50 0.43 2.64
CA GLY A 32 -16.46 -0.50 3.26
C GLY A 32 -16.68 -0.36 4.77
N ALA A 33 -15.86 0.42 5.48
CA ALA A 33 -16.02 0.66 6.92
C ALA A 33 -16.93 1.89 7.15
N HIS A 34 -17.88 1.80 8.08
CA HIS A 34 -18.91 2.81 8.30
C HIS A 34 -18.99 3.23 9.79
N GLY A 35 -18.30 4.33 10.15
CA GLY A 35 -18.42 4.95 11.48
C GLY A 35 -17.44 4.44 12.55
N ASN A 36 -17.39 5.12 13.70
CA ASN A 36 -16.39 4.89 14.77
C ASN A 36 -16.67 3.69 15.69
N ASN A 37 -17.86 3.08 15.62
CA ASN A 37 -18.24 1.93 16.47
C ASN A 37 -17.93 0.55 15.84
N ASP A 38 -17.35 0.51 14.64
CA ASP A 38 -17.12 -0.72 13.89
C ASP A 38 -15.95 -1.58 14.42
N ASP A 39 -15.04 -1.02 15.22
CA ASP A 39 -13.76 -1.68 15.57
C ASP A 39 -13.93 -2.94 16.42
N LEU A 40 -14.85 -2.91 17.39
CA LEU A 40 -15.12 -4.04 18.30
C LEU A 40 -16.16 -5.02 17.71
N ALA A 41 -17.18 -4.51 17.01
CA ALA A 41 -18.18 -5.35 16.36
C ALA A 41 -17.61 -6.14 15.16
N ALA A 42 -16.61 -5.60 14.45
CA ALA A 42 -16.00 -6.24 13.29
C ALA A 42 -15.14 -7.48 13.62
N ALA A 43 -14.53 -7.56 14.81
CA ALA A 43 -13.62 -8.66 15.18
C ALA A 43 -14.35 -9.98 15.46
N ASP A 44 -15.40 -9.93 16.29
CA ASP A 44 -16.20 -11.12 16.59
C ASP A 44 -17.08 -11.53 15.40
N SER A 45 -17.47 -10.58 14.56
CA SER A 45 -18.27 -10.84 13.36
C SER A 45 -17.46 -11.57 12.28
N LEU A 46 -16.22 -11.14 11.97
CA LEU A 46 -15.44 -11.75 10.88
C LEU A 46 -15.08 -13.22 11.14
N LYS A 47 -14.68 -13.58 12.38
CA LYS A 47 -14.38 -14.97 12.72
C LYS A 47 -15.61 -15.87 12.62
N LYS A 48 -16.79 -15.37 13.04
CA LYS A 48 -18.06 -16.08 12.92
C LYS A 48 -18.48 -16.24 11.45
N GLU A 49 -18.36 -15.17 10.67
CA GLU A 49 -18.63 -15.17 9.23
C GLU A 49 -17.78 -16.23 8.54
N ILE A 50 -16.46 -16.24 8.76
CA ILE A 50 -15.54 -17.21 8.18
C ILE A 50 -15.94 -18.66 8.50
N LYS A 51 -16.29 -18.95 9.76
CA LYS A 51 -16.75 -20.28 10.17
C LYS A 51 -18.06 -20.70 9.50
N SER A 52 -18.92 -19.74 9.16
CA SER A 52 -20.21 -19.97 8.51
C SER A 52 -20.15 -19.96 6.98
N MET A 53 -19.00 -19.62 6.37
CA MET A 53 -18.87 -19.56 4.92
C MET A 53 -19.06 -20.94 4.29
N LYS A 54 -20.04 -21.04 3.40
CA LYS A 54 -20.23 -22.24 2.59
C LYS A 54 -19.18 -22.28 1.47
N PRO A 55 -18.67 -23.47 1.10
CA PRO A 55 -17.88 -23.62 -0.11
C PRO A 55 -18.73 -23.28 -1.33
N VAL A 56 -18.09 -22.77 -2.37
CA VAL A 56 -18.71 -22.46 -3.66
C VAL A 56 -18.06 -23.31 -4.76
N SER A 57 -18.81 -23.63 -5.81
CA SER A 57 -18.33 -24.48 -6.91
C SER A 57 -17.56 -23.71 -7.99
N PHE A 58 -17.54 -22.39 -7.93
CA PHE A 58 -16.83 -21.52 -8.87
C PHE A 58 -15.52 -21.02 -8.28
N ASN A 59 -14.57 -20.68 -9.16
CA ASN A 59 -13.29 -20.10 -8.75
C ASN A 59 -13.47 -18.62 -8.38
N GLU A 60 -13.04 -18.24 -7.18
CA GLU A 60 -13.03 -16.86 -6.71
C GLU A 60 -11.61 -16.30 -6.78
N GLU A 61 -11.44 -15.14 -7.42
CA GLU A 61 -10.19 -14.39 -7.36
C GLU A 61 -9.94 -13.90 -5.94
N LEU A 62 -8.68 -13.84 -5.49
CA LEU A 62 -8.35 -13.32 -4.16
C LEU A 62 -8.77 -11.86 -3.98
N VAL A 63 -8.61 -11.06 -5.04
CA VAL A 63 -8.85 -9.61 -5.04
C VAL A 63 -9.63 -9.25 -6.29
N GLU A 64 -10.64 -8.40 -6.12
CA GLU A 64 -11.40 -7.78 -7.19
C GLU A 64 -11.36 -6.26 -7.05
N ASP A 65 -10.73 -5.57 -8.00
CA ASP A 65 -10.72 -4.11 -8.03
C ASP A 65 -12.13 -3.57 -8.30
N ILE A 66 -12.61 -2.65 -7.46
CA ILE A 66 -13.94 -2.00 -7.64
C ILE A 66 -13.83 -0.51 -7.93
N SER A 67 -12.65 0.08 -7.71
CA SER A 67 -12.29 1.42 -8.15
C SER A 67 -10.77 1.57 -8.23
N ALA A 68 -10.29 2.76 -8.61
CA ALA A 68 -8.88 3.11 -8.55
C ALA A 68 -8.28 2.96 -7.14
N ASN A 69 -9.08 3.18 -6.09
CA ASN A 69 -8.60 3.23 -4.70
C ASN A 69 -8.99 2.01 -3.87
N PHE A 70 -10.06 1.29 -4.24
CA PHE A 70 -10.63 0.22 -3.43
C PHE A 70 -10.76 -1.10 -4.19
N ALA A 71 -10.56 -2.19 -3.45
CA ALA A 71 -10.78 -3.55 -3.92
C ALA A 71 -11.54 -4.37 -2.88
N ARG A 72 -12.21 -5.41 -3.34
CA ARG A 72 -12.81 -6.46 -2.53
C ARG A 72 -11.81 -7.60 -2.39
N VAL A 73 -11.47 -7.95 -1.15
CA VAL A 73 -10.68 -9.16 -0.84
C VAL A 73 -11.64 -10.27 -0.50
N ASN A 74 -11.70 -11.30 -1.34
CA ASN A 74 -12.61 -12.42 -1.16
C ASN A 74 -12.10 -13.33 -0.03
N LEU A 75 -12.95 -13.57 0.96
CA LEU A 75 -12.57 -14.22 2.20
C LEU A 75 -12.23 -15.70 2.02
N ARG A 76 -12.93 -16.42 1.12
CA ARG A 76 -12.68 -17.86 0.89
C ARG A 76 -11.25 -18.11 0.37
N PRO A 77 -10.83 -17.55 -0.80
CA PRO A 77 -9.45 -17.73 -1.26
C PRO A 77 -8.42 -17.12 -0.31
N PHE A 78 -8.76 -16.04 0.40
CA PHE A 78 -7.86 -15.44 1.39
C PHE A 78 -7.56 -16.41 2.55
N VAL A 79 -8.58 -17.01 3.15
CA VAL A 79 -8.42 -18.00 4.22
C VAL A 79 -7.74 -19.26 3.71
N ALA A 80 -8.11 -19.74 2.52
CA ALA A 80 -7.48 -20.91 1.89
C ALA A 80 -5.96 -20.70 1.64
N SER A 81 -5.53 -19.46 1.40
CA SER A 81 -4.11 -19.10 1.23
C SER A 81 -3.32 -19.04 2.55
N GLY A 82 -3.98 -19.23 3.70
CA GLY A 82 -3.33 -19.15 5.03
C GLY A 82 -2.94 -17.73 5.46
N LYS A 83 -3.40 -16.69 4.74
CA LYS A 83 -3.12 -15.29 5.10
C LYS A 83 -3.80 -14.90 6.41
N ASN A 84 -3.17 -13.99 7.14
CA ASN A 84 -3.60 -13.57 8.46
C ASN A 84 -4.90 -12.74 8.40
N VAL A 85 -5.98 -13.33 8.91
CA VAL A 85 -7.31 -12.72 8.97
C VAL A 85 -7.35 -11.49 9.87
N GLU A 86 -6.54 -11.44 10.92
CA GLU A 86 -6.49 -10.29 11.84
C GLU A 86 -5.93 -9.05 11.12
N THR A 87 -4.87 -9.24 10.32
CA THR A 87 -4.31 -8.17 9.49
C THR A 87 -5.32 -7.68 8.46
N LEU A 88 -6.10 -8.58 7.84
CA LEU A 88 -7.16 -8.17 6.92
C LEU A 88 -8.26 -7.36 7.63
N ARG A 89 -8.62 -7.74 8.86
CA ARG A 89 -9.61 -7.02 9.67
C ARG A 89 -9.14 -5.59 9.97
N GLU A 90 -7.93 -5.44 10.49
CA GLU A 90 -7.34 -4.12 10.78
C GLU A 90 -7.23 -3.28 9.51
N MET A 91 -6.84 -3.89 8.40
CA MET A 91 -6.75 -3.22 7.11
C MET A 91 -8.11 -2.74 6.63
N PHE A 92 -9.16 -3.55 6.76
CA PHE A 92 -10.54 -3.15 6.45
C PHE A 92 -10.97 -1.92 7.26
N VAL A 93 -10.73 -1.94 8.58
CA VAL A 93 -11.04 -0.82 9.48
C VAL A 93 -10.29 0.46 9.07
N LYS A 94 -9.01 0.34 8.75
CA LYS A 94 -8.14 1.46 8.34
C LYS A 94 -8.42 1.94 6.90
N SER A 95 -9.17 1.17 6.11
CA SER A 95 -9.47 1.47 4.71
C SER A 95 -10.66 2.42 4.53
N ARG A 96 -10.67 3.53 5.27
CA ARG A 96 -11.66 4.59 5.07
C ARG A 96 -11.25 5.50 3.91
N ALA A 97 -12.22 5.97 3.14
CA ALA A 97 -11.95 6.97 2.12
C ALA A 97 -11.46 8.28 2.75
N LYS A 98 -10.30 8.78 2.29
CA LYS A 98 -9.74 10.05 2.75
C LYS A 98 -10.46 11.27 2.17
N SER A 99 -11.09 11.12 1.01
CA SER A 99 -11.59 12.26 0.23
C SER A 99 -12.90 11.95 -0.49
N ALA A 100 -13.80 11.14 0.09
CA ALA A 100 -15.05 10.76 -0.57
C ALA A 100 -15.85 11.98 -1.07
N SER A 101 -16.42 11.89 -2.27
CA SER A 101 -17.17 12.98 -2.90
C SER A 101 -18.51 12.48 -3.42
N ARG A 102 -19.57 13.18 -3.01
CA ARG A 102 -20.93 12.96 -3.52
C ARG A 102 -20.99 13.27 -5.01
N GLU A 103 -20.33 14.34 -5.45
CA GLU A 103 -20.27 14.74 -6.86
C GLU A 103 -19.62 13.67 -7.74
N ARG A 104 -18.58 13.00 -7.24
CA ARG A 104 -17.96 11.88 -7.97
C ARG A 104 -18.84 10.65 -7.98
N LEU A 105 -19.52 10.34 -6.87
CA LEU A 105 -20.50 9.25 -6.87
C LEU A 105 -21.64 9.54 -7.85
N ASP A 106 -22.15 10.78 -7.90
CA ASP A 106 -23.19 11.21 -8.83
C ASP A 106 -22.80 10.98 -10.28
N ARG A 107 -21.60 11.41 -10.68
CA ARG A 107 -21.07 11.16 -12.03
C ARG A 107 -20.99 9.67 -12.35
N LYS A 108 -20.58 8.84 -11.39
CA LYS A 108 -20.52 7.38 -11.58
C LYS A 108 -21.92 6.77 -11.75
N LEU A 109 -22.90 7.24 -10.98
CA LEU A 109 -24.31 6.82 -11.09
C LEU A 109 -24.94 7.23 -12.43
N GLU A 110 -24.59 8.41 -12.94
CA GLU A 110 -24.99 8.88 -14.26
C GLU A 110 -24.43 7.97 -15.35
N ILE A 111 -23.13 7.65 -15.30
CA ILE A 111 -22.50 6.73 -16.25
C ILE A 111 -23.15 5.34 -16.19
N PHE A 112 -23.45 4.82 -15.01
CA PHE A 112 -24.17 3.55 -14.86
C PHE A 112 -25.56 3.61 -15.52
N THR A 113 -26.30 4.69 -15.29
CA THR A 113 -27.63 4.91 -15.89
C THR A 113 -27.54 5.02 -17.41
N GLU A 114 -26.50 5.67 -17.93
CA GLU A 114 -26.19 5.74 -19.36
C GLU A 114 -25.89 4.35 -19.95
N GLN A 115 -25.07 3.52 -19.29
CA GLN A 115 -24.77 2.16 -19.76
C GLN A 115 -26.02 1.28 -19.90
N CYS A 116 -27.04 1.50 -19.04
CA CYS A 116 -28.34 0.85 -19.18
C CYS A 116 -29.16 1.44 -20.34
N CYS A 117 -29.10 2.76 -20.55
CA CYS A 117 -29.77 3.44 -21.67
C CYS A 117 -29.30 2.90 -23.03
N VAL A 118 -27.98 2.79 -23.20
CA VAL A 118 -27.35 2.27 -24.43
C VAL A 118 -27.32 0.73 -24.49
N ARG A 119 -28.02 0.05 -23.57
CA ARG A 119 -28.17 -1.42 -23.49
C ARG A 119 -26.85 -2.21 -23.41
N LYS A 120 -25.78 -1.60 -22.89
CA LYS A 120 -24.54 -2.32 -22.59
C LYS A 120 -24.64 -3.09 -21.26
N ILE A 121 -25.53 -2.66 -20.37
CA ILE A 121 -25.99 -3.40 -19.19
C ILE A 121 -27.47 -3.67 -19.39
N ASP A 122 -27.86 -4.95 -19.39
CA ASP A 122 -29.25 -5.36 -19.65
C ASP A 122 -30.11 -5.23 -18.38
N LEU A 123 -30.40 -3.98 -18.02
CA LEU A 123 -31.37 -3.59 -16.99
C LEU A 123 -32.34 -2.55 -17.55
N PRO A 124 -33.64 -2.59 -17.20
CA PRO A 124 -34.62 -1.64 -17.73
C PRO A 124 -34.26 -0.18 -17.36
N TYR A 125 -33.91 0.63 -18.35
CA TYR A 125 -33.41 2.00 -18.17
C TYR A 125 -34.30 2.87 -17.27
N LEU A 126 -35.62 2.90 -17.51
CA LEU A 126 -36.54 3.73 -16.72
C LEU A 126 -36.62 3.28 -15.26
N THR A 127 -36.55 1.98 -14.99
CA THR A 127 -36.50 1.42 -13.64
C THR A 127 -35.20 1.78 -12.93
N VAL A 128 -34.06 1.66 -13.64
CA VAL A 128 -32.73 2.05 -13.10
C VAL A 128 -32.69 3.55 -12.78
N LYS A 129 -33.15 4.40 -13.71
CA LYS A 129 -33.18 5.85 -13.53
C LYS A 129 -34.04 6.24 -12.32
N LYS A 130 -35.21 5.64 -12.18
CA LYS A 130 -36.09 5.86 -11.02
C LYS A 130 -35.39 5.45 -9.71
N PHE A 131 -34.81 4.25 -9.66
CA PHE A 131 -34.08 3.75 -8.50
C PHE A 131 -32.92 4.69 -8.10
N VAL A 132 -32.11 5.14 -9.06
CA VAL A 132 -30.99 6.06 -8.81
C VAL A 132 -31.49 7.39 -8.26
N ASN A 133 -32.59 7.94 -8.78
CA ASN A 133 -33.15 9.20 -8.27
C ASN A 133 -33.68 9.05 -6.84
N GLU A 134 -34.38 7.94 -6.53
CA GLU A 134 -34.86 7.63 -5.18
C GLU A 134 -33.69 7.44 -4.21
N TYR A 135 -32.63 6.77 -4.65
CA TYR A 135 -31.40 6.57 -3.89
C TYR A 135 -30.72 7.91 -3.53
N LYS A 136 -30.60 8.83 -4.51
CA LYS A 136 -30.07 10.18 -4.28
C LYS A 136 -30.96 10.98 -3.32
N ALA A 137 -32.28 10.88 -3.47
CA ALA A 137 -33.25 11.58 -2.60
C ALA A 137 -33.23 11.06 -1.15
N ALA A 138 -32.84 9.80 -0.93
CA ALA A 138 -32.68 9.18 0.38
C ALA A 138 -31.33 9.49 1.06
N ASP A 139 -30.55 10.44 0.54
CA ASP A 139 -29.23 10.83 1.02
C ASP A 139 -28.16 9.72 0.99
N TYR A 140 -28.14 8.93 -0.10
CA TYR A 140 -27.10 7.95 -0.38
C TYR A 140 -26.91 6.88 0.72
N PRO A 141 -27.98 6.16 1.10
CA PRO A 141 -27.87 5.13 2.13
C PRO A 141 -26.88 4.04 1.72
N VAL A 142 -26.33 3.33 2.71
CA VAL A 142 -25.46 2.17 2.42
C VAL A 142 -26.34 1.00 1.96
N GLU A 143 -26.17 0.59 0.71
CA GLU A 143 -26.93 -0.52 0.15
C GLU A 143 -26.39 -1.88 0.58
N ASN A 144 -27.30 -2.85 0.76
CA ASN A 144 -26.95 -4.25 0.86
C ASN A 144 -27.03 -4.93 -0.52
N HIS A 145 -26.44 -6.11 -0.67
CA HIS A 145 -26.61 -6.86 -1.91
C HIS A 145 -28.06 -7.28 -2.11
N SER A 146 -28.52 -7.30 -3.36
CA SER A 146 -29.84 -7.82 -3.72
C SER A 146 -29.98 -9.30 -3.39
N MET A 147 -31.20 -9.78 -3.18
CA MET A 147 -31.44 -11.22 -2.95
C MET A 147 -30.97 -12.07 -4.13
N THR A 148 -31.16 -11.58 -5.37
CA THR A 148 -30.62 -12.24 -6.57
C THR A 148 -29.10 -12.40 -6.48
N TYR A 149 -28.38 -11.35 -6.11
CA TYR A 149 -26.92 -11.42 -5.98
C TYR A 149 -26.48 -12.39 -4.88
N ARG A 150 -27.11 -12.34 -3.71
CA ARG A 150 -26.77 -13.21 -2.57
C ARG A 150 -26.97 -14.70 -2.87
N LEU A 151 -28.07 -15.05 -3.54
CA LEU A 151 -28.41 -16.44 -3.86
C LEU A 151 -27.52 -17.05 -4.96
N ASN A 152 -26.95 -16.22 -5.83
CA ASN A 152 -26.16 -16.70 -6.97
C ASN A 152 -24.64 -16.59 -6.74
N TYR A 153 -24.16 -15.61 -5.97
CA TYR A 153 -22.72 -15.34 -5.84
C TYR A 153 -22.19 -15.44 -4.41
N PHE A 154 -23.06 -15.57 -3.40
CA PHE A 154 -22.64 -15.76 -2.00
C PHE A 154 -21.52 -14.79 -1.55
N PRO A 155 -21.70 -13.47 -1.65
CA PRO A 155 -20.62 -12.51 -1.40
C PRO A 155 -20.03 -12.69 0.00
N ALA A 156 -18.73 -12.90 0.06
CA ALA A 156 -17.97 -12.98 1.30
C ALA A 156 -16.63 -12.28 1.09
N TYR A 157 -16.58 -10.98 1.39
CA TYR A 157 -15.42 -10.14 1.12
C TYR A 157 -15.24 -9.02 2.14
N ARG A 158 -14.08 -8.36 2.10
CA ARG A 158 -13.82 -7.07 2.76
C ARG A 158 -13.37 -6.03 1.76
N VAL A 159 -13.87 -4.81 1.89
CA VAL A 159 -13.46 -3.69 1.02
C VAL A 159 -12.27 -3.00 1.66
N VAL A 160 -11.12 -3.06 1.00
CA VAL A 160 -9.87 -2.49 1.49
C VAL A 160 -9.32 -1.50 0.47
N ARG A 161 -8.49 -0.57 0.94
CA ARG A 161 -7.69 0.27 0.06
C ARG A 161 -6.68 -0.59 -0.70
N ARG A 162 -6.56 -0.33 -2.00
CA ARG A 162 -5.69 -1.09 -2.90
C ARG A 162 -4.22 -0.91 -2.56
N ASP A 163 -3.82 0.30 -2.18
CA ASP A 163 -2.45 0.59 -1.77
C ASP A 163 -2.06 -0.13 -0.47
N PHE A 164 -2.99 -0.28 0.48
CA PHE A 164 -2.76 -1.10 1.67
C PHE A 164 -2.68 -2.58 1.34
N PHE A 165 -3.59 -3.11 0.52
CA PHE A 165 -3.56 -4.54 0.19
C PHE A 165 -2.33 -4.94 -0.65
N GLY A 166 -1.85 -4.06 -1.53
CA GLY A 166 -0.60 -4.26 -2.26
C GLY A 166 0.62 -4.40 -1.34
N LEU A 167 0.52 -3.89 -0.10
CA LEU A 167 1.54 -3.98 0.94
C LEU A 167 1.20 -5.02 2.02
N PHE A 168 0.20 -5.89 1.79
CA PHE A 168 -0.32 -6.81 2.81
C PHE A 168 0.78 -7.62 3.49
N ASP A 169 1.71 -8.20 2.73
CA ASP A 169 2.73 -9.09 3.30
C ASP A 169 3.78 -8.33 4.14
N ILE A 170 4.02 -7.04 3.85
CA ILE A 170 4.85 -6.16 4.69
C ILE A 170 4.07 -5.80 5.96
N ILE A 171 2.83 -5.33 5.80
CA ILE A 171 1.96 -4.95 6.92
C ILE A 171 1.78 -6.11 7.89
N ASP A 172 1.55 -7.32 7.38
CA ASP A 172 1.38 -8.53 8.20
C ASP A 172 2.66 -8.91 8.96
N SER A 173 3.82 -8.75 8.32
CA SER A 173 5.12 -8.95 8.95
C SER A 173 5.34 -7.95 10.08
N ILE A 174 5.04 -6.67 9.86
CA ILE A 174 5.15 -5.62 10.87
C ILE A 174 4.18 -5.87 12.02
N ASN A 175 2.91 -6.19 11.73
CA ASN A 175 1.91 -6.54 12.74
C ASN A 175 2.35 -7.71 13.62
N SER A 176 2.98 -8.73 13.03
CA SER A 176 3.50 -9.88 13.76
C SER A 176 4.67 -9.50 14.67
N LEU A 177 5.61 -8.68 14.18
CA LEU A 177 6.74 -8.19 14.97
C LEU A 177 6.31 -7.26 16.11
N LEU A 178 5.32 -6.39 15.88
CA LEU A 178 4.76 -5.49 16.89
C LEU A 178 4.06 -6.22 18.05
N LYS A 179 3.69 -7.50 17.89
CA LYS A 179 3.18 -8.32 18.99
C LYS A 179 4.29 -8.80 19.93
N ALA A 180 5.51 -8.97 19.41
CA ALA A 180 6.65 -9.50 20.15
C ALA A 180 7.58 -8.40 20.70
N GLN A 181 7.53 -7.20 20.14
CA GLN A 181 8.49 -6.13 20.45
C GLN A 181 7.83 -4.78 20.78
N THR A 182 8.47 -4.02 21.65
CA THR A 182 8.04 -2.68 22.07
C THR A 182 8.56 -1.60 21.13
N ASN A 183 9.87 -1.63 20.82
CA ASN A 183 10.57 -0.70 19.93
C ASN A 183 11.06 -1.47 18.70
N LEU A 184 10.31 -1.35 17.62
CA LEU A 184 10.51 -2.06 16.36
C LEU A 184 11.18 -1.13 15.34
N ILE A 185 12.26 -1.59 14.70
CA ILE A 185 12.89 -0.88 13.58
C ILE A 185 12.84 -1.77 12.35
N VAL A 186 12.21 -1.28 11.27
CA VAL A 186 12.08 -2.01 10.01
C VAL A 186 12.76 -1.23 8.90
N ALA A 187 13.60 -1.92 8.13
CA ALA A 187 14.24 -1.33 6.96
C ALA A 187 13.38 -1.47 5.70
N ILE A 188 13.34 -0.43 4.87
CA ILE A 188 12.82 -0.46 3.50
C ILE A 188 13.97 -0.09 2.57
N ASP A 189 14.56 -1.10 1.96
CA ASP A 189 15.70 -0.96 1.07
C ASP A 189 15.32 -1.34 -0.36
N GLY A 190 16.18 -1.02 -1.32
CA GLY A 190 15.92 -1.21 -2.74
C GLY A 190 16.49 -0.09 -3.60
N MET A 191 16.47 -0.33 -4.91
CA MET A 191 17.07 0.57 -5.89
C MET A 191 16.30 1.89 -6.03
N SER A 192 16.93 2.93 -6.57
CA SER A 192 16.21 4.16 -6.93
C SER A 192 15.12 3.87 -7.95
N GLY A 193 13.93 4.46 -7.80
CA GLY A 193 12.78 4.19 -8.67
C GLY A 193 12.00 2.89 -8.37
N SER A 194 12.34 2.15 -7.31
CA SER A 194 11.64 0.90 -6.97
C SER A 194 10.34 1.07 -6.16
N GLY A 195 10.05 2.28 -5.65
CA GLY A 195 8.81 2.57 -4.90
C GLY A 195 8.94 2.59 -3.37
N LYS A 196 10.18 2.61 -2.83
CA LYS A 196 10.47 2.63 -1.39
C LYS A 196 9.81 3.80 -0.64
N THR A 197 10.09 5.04 -1.04
CA THR A 197 9.56 6.25 -0.39
C THR A 197 8.04 6.27 -0.39
N TYR A 198 7.41 5.90 -1.52
CA TYR A 198 5.96 5.73 -1.59
C TYR A 198 5.46 4.69 -0.57
N THR A 199 6.13 3.54 -0.48
CA THR A 199 5.78 2.48 0.49
C THR A 199 5.90 2.99 1.91
N ALA A 200 6.99 3.68 2.26
CA ALA A 200 7.18 4.24 3.60
C ALA A 200 6.06 5.21 3.97
N GLU A 201 5.66 6.10 3.04
CA GLU A 201 4.53 7.00 3.25
C GLU A 201 3.21 6.24 3.44
N LYS A 202 2.94 5.20 2.64
CA LYS A 202 1.75 4.35 2.83
C LYS A 202 1.75 3.60 4.15
N LEU A 203 2.91 3.16 4.62
CA LEU A 203 3.03 2.54 5.93
C LEU A 203 2.84 3.55 7.05
N LYS A 204 3.26 4.81 6.90
CA LYS A 204 2.96 5.89 7.85
C LYS A 204 1.50 6.33 7.84
N GLU A 205 0.79 6.14 6.73
CA GLU A 205 -0.67 6.27 6.72
C GLU A 205 -1.36 5.12 7.47
N TYR A 206 -0.79 3.91 7.46
CA TYR A 206 -1.37 2.71 8.06
C TYR A 206 -1.03 2.58 9.56
N PHE A 207 0.23 2.83 9.91
CA PHE A 207 0.82 2.71 11.23
C PHE A 207 1.13 4.09 11.81
N ASP A 208 1.00 4.20 13.14
CA ASP A 208 1.63 5.31 13.84
C ASP A 208 3.13 5.05 13.97
N CYS A 209 3.92 5.56 13.02
CA CYS A 209 5.36 5.32 12.95
C CYS A 209 6.17 6.58 12.63
N ASN A 210 7.48 6.48 12.87
CA ASN A 210 8.48 7.43 12.38
C ASN A 210 9.05 6.92 11.05
N ILE A 211 9.48 7.83 10.18
CA ILE A 211 10.27 7.52 8.98
C ILE A 211 11.60 8.27 9.09
N ILE A 212 12.70 7.55 8.93
CA ILE A 212 14.05 8.08 8.83
C ILE A 212 14.56 7.75 7.43
N HIS A 213 14.95 8.76 6.65
CA HIS A 213 15.50 8.55 5.31
C HIS A 213 17.02 8.39 5.42
N THR A 214 17.60 7.37 4.77
CA THR A 214 19.06 7.21 4.74
C THR A 214 19.76 8.37 4.05
N ASP A 215 19.05 9.05 3.15
CA ASP A 215 19.54 10.23 2.42
C ASP A 215 19.83 11.41 3.36
N ASP A 216 19.14 11.51 4.51
CA ASP A 216 19.44 12.48 5.57
C ASP A 216 20.85 12.28 6.18
N PHE A 217 21.46 11.12 5.91
CA PHE A 217 22.77 10.71 6.40
C PHE A 217 23.81 10.61 5.29
N PHE A 218 23.63 11.27 4.14
CA PHE A 218 24.75 11.41 3.20
C PHE A 218 25.97 12.07 3.87
N LEU A 219 27.16 11.73 3.39
CA LEU A 219 28.40 12.39 3.81
C LEU A 219 28.43 13.84 3.31
N PRO A 220 28.94 14.79 4.11
CA PRO A 220 29.36 16.11 3.64
C PRO A 220 30.37 16.03 2.49
N SER A 221 30.41 17.06 1.65
CA SER A 221 31.23 17.06 0.43
C SER A 221 32.72 16.81 0.73
N ASN A 222 33.25 17.41 1.79
CA ASN A 222 34.65 17.28 2.23
C ASN A 222 35.03 15.86 2.72
N MET A 223 34.05 15.00 3.02
CA MET A 223 34.28 13.62 3.47
C MET A 223 34.18 12.59 2.33
N ARG A 224 33.76 13.01 1.13
CA ARG A 224 33.57 12.13 -0.05
C ARG A 224 34.87 11.91 -0.83
N THR A 225 35.93 11.48 -0.15
CA THR A 225 37.20 11.15 -0.83
C THR A 225 37.04 9.93 -1.75
N PRO A 226 37.87 9.76 -2.79
CA PRO A 226 37.83 8.58 -3.66
C PRO A 226 37.92 7.26 -2.87
N GLU A 227 38.77 7.20 -1.84
CA GLU A 227 38.93 6.03 -0.97
C GLU A 227 37.64 5.73 -0.21
N ARG A 228 36.96 6.77 0.32
CA ARG A 228 35.69 6.59 1.02
C ARG A 228 34.57 6.14 0.06
N LEU A 229 34.43 6.77 -1.10
CA LEU A 229 33.41 6.43 -2.10
C LEU A 229 33.65 5.07 -2.78
N SER A 230 34.89 4.56 -2.74
CA SER A 230 35.19 3.21 -3.23
C SER A 230 34.52 2.12 -2.40
N LYS A 231 34.26 2.38 -1.11
CA LYS A 231 33.58 1.46 -0.20
C LYS A 231 32.10 1.35 -0.53
N ILE A 232 31.52 0.19 -0.24
CA ILE A 232 30.09 -0.05 -0.40
C ILE A 232 29.31 0.88 0.55
N GLY A 233 28.31 1.59 0.03
CA GLY A 233 27.60 2.63 0.77
C GLY A 233 28.50 3.76 1.27
N GLY A 234 29.68 3.94 0.66
CA GLY A 234 30.68 4.92 1.10
C GLY A 234 30.20 6.36 1.10
N ASN A 235 29.11 6.67 0.39
CA ASN A 235 28.40 7.95 0.38
C ASN A 235 27.50 8.20 1.61
N ILE A 236 27.24 7.18 2.44
CA ILE A 236 26.43 7.27 3.66
C ILE A 236 27.32 7.39 4.90
N HIS A 237 26.88 8.22 5.83
CA HIS A 237 27.50 8.47 7.13
C HIS A 237 26.96 7.48 8.18
N PHE A 238 27.30 6.20 8.02
CA PHE A 238 26.88 5.12 8.93
C PHE A 238 27.28 5.36 10.39
N GLU A 239 28.35 6.11 10.62
CA GLU A 239 28.85 6.50 11.94
C GLU A 239 27.89 7.44 12.67
N ARG A 240 26.98 8.14 11.96
CA ARG A 240 25.88 8.92 12.54
C ARG A 240 24.58 8.12 12.63
N LEU A 241 24.28 7.32 11.60
CA LEU A 241 23.03 6.55 11.56
C LEU A 241 23.00 5.39 12.57
N ALA A 242 24.08 4.61 12.68
CA ALA A 242 24.10 3.42 13.53
C ALA A 242 23.89 3.74 15.04
N PRO A 243 24.52 4.76 15.63
CA PRO A 243 24.23 5.17 17.01
C PRO A 243 22.78 5.62 17.22
N LEU A 244 22.20 6.36 16.25
CA LEU A 244 20.80 6.76 16.29
C LEU A 244 19.87 5.53 16.35
N LEU A 245 20.07 4.55 15.47
CA LEU A 245 19.23 3.34 15.48
C LEU A 245 19.37 2.56 16.79
N LYS A 246 20.57 2.49 17.37
CA LYS A 246 20.79 1.90 18.70
C LYS A 246 20.04 2.65 19.80
N SER A 247 19.98 3.99 19.73
CA SER A 247 19.21 4.82 20.67
C SER A 247 17.71 4.55 20.56
N ILE A 248 17.19 4.55 19.32
CA ILE A 248 15.77 4.27 19.04
C ILE A 248 15.38 2.88 19.53
N LYS A 249 16.27 1.89 19.39
CA LYS A 249 16.04 0.52 19.86
C LYS A 249 15.86 0.45 21.38
N LYS A 250 16.51 1.34 22.13
CA LYS A 250 16.33 1.49 23.59
C LYS A 250 15.04 2.22 23.98
N GLY A 251 14.35 2.85 23.01
CA GLY A 251 13.10 3.58 23.23
C GLY A 251 13.27 5.09 23.29
N ASP A 252 14.48 5.61 23.03
CA ASP A 252 14.72 7.04 23.04
C ASP A 252 14.06 7.72 21.82
N ALA A 253 13.68 8.99 22.01
CA ALA A 253 13.17 9.82 20.92
C ALA A 253 14.26 10.03 19.85
N PRO A 254 13.95 9.86 18.54
CA PRO A 254 14.92 10.14 17.49
C PRO A 254 15.32 11.62 17.48
N VAL A 255 16.61 11.89 17.68
CA VAL A 255 17.22 13.20 17.55
C VAL A 255 18.49 13.06 16.72
N PHE A 256 18.57 13.77 15.61
CA PHE A 256 19.68 13.68 14.68
C PHE A 256 19.79 14.93 13.82
N ASP A 257 20.95 15.14 13.23
CA ASP A 257 21.12 16.17 12.22
C ASP A 257 20.78 15.57 10.85
N ARG A 258 19.96 16.24 10.05
CA ARG A 258 19.74 15.95 8.64
C ARG A 258 20.76 16.67 7.80
N TYR A 259 21.30 16.01 6.80
CA TYR A 259 22.21 16.62 5.85
C TYR A 259 21.48 17.17 4.63
N ASP A 260 21.62 18.46 4.34
CA ASP A 260 21.12 19.09 3.11
C ASP A 260 22.23 19.11 2.05
N CYS A 261 22.03 18.34 0.99
CA CYS A 261 22.97 18.24 -0.14
C CYS A 261 23.13 19.53 -0.94
N LYS A 262 22.15 20.44 -0.90
CA LYS A 262 22.17 21.70 -1.67
C LYS A 262 23.06 22.74 -1.02
N THR A 263 23.05 22.79 0.31
CA THR A 263 23.80 23.78 1.11
C THR A 263 25.03 23.20 1.78
N ASP A 264 25.25 21.87 1.70
CA ASP A 264 26.34 21.16 2.38
C ASP A 264 26.34 21.46 3.90
N SER A 265 25.15 21.41 4.50
CA SER A 265 24.93 21.80 5.89
C SER A 265 24.05 20.80 6.65
N PHE A 266 24.01 20.98 7.97
CA PHE A 266 23.23 20.16 8.89
C PHE A 266 22.04 20.93 9.47
N GLU A 267 20.87 20.30 9.51
CA GLU A 267 19.66 20.81 10.15
C GLU A 267 19.19 19.81 11.22
N LYS A 268 18.95 20.28 12.44
CA LYS A 268 18.50 19.41 13.53
C LYS A 268 17.08 18.90 13.27
N ALA A 269 16.88 17.59 13.38
CA ALA A 269 15.58 16.92 13.31
C ALA A 269 15.27 16.19 14.62
N GLU A 270 14.04 16.34 15.08
CA GLU A 270 13.53 15.71 16.30
C GLU A 270 12.18 15.07 16.01
N MET A 271 11.95 13.87 16.54
CA MET A 271 10.70 13.12 16.37
C MET A 271 10.24 12.56 17.72
N PRO A 272 8.93 12.42 17.96
CA PRO A 272 8.46 11.77 19.18
C PRO A 272 8.86 10.28 19.19
N PRO A 273 9.04 9.67 20.37
CA PRO A 273 9.25 8.23 20.46
C PRO A 273 7.99 7.50 19.98
N LYS A 274 8.17 6.52 19.09
CA LYS A 274 7.10 5.68 18.58
C LYS A 274 7.54 4.22 18.59
N ARG A 275 6.57 3.32 18.73
CA ARG A 275 6.81 1.87 18.77
C ARG A 275 7.38 1.32 17.45
N LEU A 276 7.12 1.98 16.33
CA LEU A 276 7.63 1.62 15.02
C LEU A 276 8.44 2.77 14.42
N THR A 277 9.66 2.47 14.01
CA THR A 277 10.47 3.32 13.14
C THR A 277 10.78 2.59 11.85
N ILE A 278 10.50 3.25 10.73
CA ILE A 278 10.85 2.79 9.39
C ILE A 278 12.12 3.53 8.97
N VAL A 279 13.14 2.78 8.56
CA VAL A 279 14.34 3.35 7.94
C VAL A 279 14.27 3.06 6.45
N GLU A 280 14.11 4.10 5.64
CA GLU A 280 13.91 3.98 4.20
C GLU A 280 15.08 4.56 3.42
N GLY A 281 15.49 3.84 2.39
CA GLY A 281 16.43 4.32 1.38
C GLY A 281 17.46 3.28 1.00
N CYS A 282 18.20 3.55 -0.08
CA CYS A 282 19.26 2.63 -0.51
C CYS A 282 20.34 2.55 0.57
N TYR A 283 20.99 1.39 0.71
CA TYR A 283 21.99 1.11 1.74
C TYR A 283 21.42 0.89 3.16
N SER A 284 20.09 0.83 3.32
CA SER A 284 19.46 0.58 4.62
C SER A 284 19.89 -0.76 5.22
N LEU A 285 20.05 -1.82 4.41
CA LEU A 285 20.49 -3.16 4.81
C LEU A 285 22.02 -3.35 4.80
N HIS A 286 22.80 -2.27 4.76
CA HIS A 286 24.25 -2.37 4.84
C HIS A 286 24.70 -3.10 6.12
N GLN A 287 25.79 -3.86 6.07
CA GLN A 287 26.27 -4.71 7.16
C GLN A 287 26.50 -3.94 8.48
N SER A 288 26.80 -2.64 8.40
CA SER A 288 26.94 -1.75 9.56
C SER A 288 25.63 -1.47 10.30
N LEU A 289 24.48 -1.65 9.64
CA LEU A 289 23.15 -1.31 10.15
C LEU A 289 22.27 -2.55 10.38
N ILE A 290 22.50 -3.63 9.63
CA ILE A 290 21.59 -4.79 9.56
C ILE A 290 21.18 -5.36 10.93
N ASN A 291 22.09 -5.37 11.91
CA ASN A 291 21.83 -5.84 13.27
C ASN A 291 20.96 -4.89 14.13
N SER A 292 20.59 -3.73 13.60
CA SER A 292 19.71 -2.76 14.28
C SER A 292 18.23 -2.95 13.91
N TYR A 293 17.94 -3.79 12.90
CA TYR A 293 16.58 -4.01 12.41
C TYR A 293 16.02 -5.34 12.89
N ASP A 294 14.70 -5.40 12.95
CA ASP A 294 13.93 -6.59 13.34
C ASP A 294 13.31 -7.30 12.16
N GLY A 295 13.20 -6.59 11.04
CA GLY A 295 12.72 -7.09 9.77
C GLY A 295 12.97 -6.07 8.68
N ALA A 296 12.79 -6.50 7.44
CA ALA A 296 12.98 -5.62 6.31
C ALA A 296 12.07 -5.94 5.12
N ALA A 297 11.91 -4.95 4.26
CA ALA A 297 11.40 -5.12 2.92
C ALA A 297 12.47 -4.69 1.90
N LEU A 298 12.76 -5.56 0.93
CA LEU A 298 13.70 -5.27 -0.16
C LEU A 298 12.92 -5.11 -1.47
N PHE A 299 12.98 -3.91 -2.03
CA PHE A 299 12.30 -3.52 -3.26
C PHE A 299 13.22 -3.66 -4.47
N LYS A 300 12.83 -4.54 -5.39
CA LYS A 300 13.47 -4.76 -6.67
C LYS A 300 12.63 -4.14 -7.79
N VAL A 301 13.32 -3.73 -8.85
CA VAL A 301 12.71 -3.23 -10.08
C VAL A 301 13.68 -3.54 -11.22
N ASN A 302 13.17 -3.97 -12.37
CA ASN A 302 14.01 -4.21 -13.54
C ASN A 302 14.56 -2.89 -14.11
N GLY A 303 15.66 -2.98 -14.85
CA GLY A 303 16.38 -1.79 -15.34
C GLY A 303 15.52 -0.87 -16.21
N ASP A 304 14.70 -1.41 -17.11
CA ASP A 304 13.88 -0.59 -18.00
C ASP A 304 12.83 0.23 -17.24
N VAL A 305 12.12 -0.41 -16.30
CA VAL A 305 11.13 0.24 -15.45
C VAL A 305 11.82 1.22 -14.49
N GLN A 306 13.00 0.86 -13.98
CA GLN A 306 13.81 1.73 -13.11
C GLN A 306 14.14 3.04 -13.82
N LEU A 307 14.74 2.95 -15.01
CA LEU A 307 15.17 4.11 -15.79
C LEU A 307 13.98 4.95 -16.23
N LYS A 308 12.87 4.32 -16.62
CA LYS A 308 11.63 5.03 -16.95
C LYS A 308 11.11 5.83 -15.75
N ARG A 309 10.97 5.21 -14.58
CA ARG A 309 10.49 5.90 -13.37
C ARG A 309 11.42 7.02 -12.92
N ILE A 310 12.74 6.83 -13.04
CA ILE A 310 13.71 7.88 -12.74
C ILE A 310 13.56 9.05 -13.73
N LEU A 311 13.37 8.77 -15.02
CA LEU A 311 13.13 9.80 -16.03
C LEU A 311 11.86 10.59 -15.72
N ASP A 312 10.75 9.88 -15.49
CA ASP A 312 9.44 10.49 -15.24
C ASP A 312 9.47 11.37 -13.96
N ARG A 313 10.18 10.93 -12.91
CA ARG A 313 10.29 11.63 -11.62
C ARG A 313 11.31 12.78 -11.63
N SER A 314 12.48 12.57 -12.23
CA SER A 314 13.67 13.41 -12.00
C SER A 314 14.19 14.10 -13.27
N GLY A 315 13.63 13.78 -14.44
CA GLY A 315 14.03 14.37 -15.71
C GLY A 315 15.32 13.77 -16.29
N ALA A 316 15.61 14.15 -17.54
CA ALA A 316 16.68 13.55 -18.35
C ALA A 316 18.10 13.86 -17.80
N GLU A 317 18.31 15.04 -17.23
CA GLU A 317 19.60 15.44 -16.67
C GLU A 317 19.99 14.57 -15.46
N MET A 318 19.07 14.43 -14.50
CA MET A 318 19.29 13.55 -13.35
C MET A 318 19.36 12.09 -13.77
N LEU A 319 18.58 11.64 -14.77
CA LEU A 319 18.68 10.28 -15.28
C LEU A 319 20.11 9.95 -15.73
N LYS A 320 20.82 10.89 -16.37
CA LYS A 320 22.22 10.70 -16.76
C LYS A 320 23.09 10.41 -15.54
N ARG A 321 22.98 11.22 -14.49
CA ARG A 321 23.69 11.00 -13.23
C ARG A 321 23.32 9.67 -12.57
N TYR A 322 22.05 9.28 -12.58
CA TYR A 322 21.64 7.98 -12.07
C TYR A 322 22.31 6.83 -12.83
N ARG A 323 22.38 6.90 -14.17
CA ARG A 323 23.01 5.88 -15.00
C ARG A 323 24.52 5.79 -14.78
N GLU A 324 25.19 6.93 -14.67
CA GLU A 324 26.66 7.01 -14.64
C GLU A 324 27.24 6.86 -13.23
N GLU A 325 26.52 7.33 -12.20
CA GLU A 325 27.01 7.38 -10.81
C GLU A 325 26.23 6.41 -9.90
N TRP A 326 24.93 6.64 -9.74
CA TRP A 326 24.16 6.04 -8.63
C TRP A 326 23.83 4.57 -8.86
N ILE A 327 23.26 4.20 -10.01
CA ILE A 327 22.86 2.81 -10.32
C ILE A 327 24.07 1.86 -10.24
N PRO A 328 25.27 2.19 -10.77
CA PRO A 328 26.45 1.35 -10.56
C PRO A 328 26.82 1.17 -9.08
N MET A 329 26.67 2.19 -8.24
CA MET A 329 26.90 2.08 -6.80
C MET A 329 25.84 1.21 -6.11
N GLU A 330 24.57 1.40 -6.46
CA GLU A 330 23.44 0.59 -5.97
C GLU A 330 23.63 -0.89 -6.34
N ASN A 331 24.01 -1.19 -7.58
CA ASN A 331 24.24 -2.56 -8.04
C ASN A 331 25.36 -3.24 -7.24
N ARG A 332 26.53 -2.59 -7.10
CA ARG A 332 27.64 -3.10 -6.27
C ARG A 332 27.20 -3.36 -4.84
N TYR A 333 26.31 -2.53 -4.30
CA TYR A 333 25.75 -2.74 -2.98
C TYR A 333 24.86 -3.97 -2.92
N PHE A 334 23.87 -4.09 -3.80
CA PHE A 334 22.93 -5.22 -3.78
C PHE A 334 23.59 -6.57 -4.10
N GLU A 335 24.73 -6.58 -4.82
CA GLU A 335 25.58 -7.77 -4.98
C GLU A 335 26.23 -8.22 -3.65
N ALA A 336 26.49 -7.29 -2.72
CA ALA A 336 27.15 -7.56 -1.45
C ALA A 336 26.19 -7.74 -0.26
N VAL A 337 24.90 -7.39 -0.41
CA VAL A 337 23.92 -7.51 0.67
C VAL A 337 23.67 -8.98 1.02
N ASN A 338 23.88 -9.33 2.28
CA ASN A 338 23.55 -10.64 2.81
C ASN A 338 22.23 -10.60 3.60
N LEU A 339 21.16 -11.16 3.01
CA LEU A 339 19.82 -11.16 3.59
C LEU A 339 19.59 -12.23 4.67
N ALA A 340 20.55 -13.14 4.92
CA ALA A 340 20.36 -14.26 5.84
C ALA A 340 20.25 -13.86 7.32
N GLN A 341 20.49 -12.59 7.66
CA GLN A 341 20.65 -12.12 9.05
C GLN A 341 19.34 -11.66 9.70
N LEU A 342 18.26 -11.44 8.93
CA LEU A 342 16.97 -10.99 9.44
C LEU A 342 15.81 -11.40 8.51
N PRO A 343 14.55 -11.44 8.97
CA PRO A 343 13.43 -11.73 8.08
C PRO A 343 13.24 -10.61 7.05
N VAL A 344 13.35 -10.95 5.76
CA VAL A 344 13.20 -10.01 4.64
C VAL A 344 12.04 -10.40 3.73
N LYS A 345 11.15 -9.44 3.45
CA LYS A 345 10.15 -9.55 2.38
C LYS A 345 10.69 -8.92 1.10
N VAL A 346 10.90 -9.74 0.06
CA VAL A 346 11.33 -9.23 -1.25
C VAL A 346 10.10 -8.88 -2.07
N ILE A 347 10.03 -7.63 -2.55
CA ILE A 347 8.97 -7.14 -3.43
C ILE A 347 9.58 -6.75 -4.76
N ASP A 348 9.10 -7.37 -5.83
CA ASP A 348 9.42 -6.94 -7.19
C ASP A 348 8.31 -6.01 -7.69
N THR A 349 8.66 -4.77 -8.00
CA THR A 349 7.72 -3.74 -8.48
C THR A 349 7.81 -3.52 -9.99
N SER A 350 8.46 -4.44 -10.71
CA SER A 350 8.57 -4.41 -12.16
C SER A 350 7.21 -4.56 -12.85
N ASP A 351 6.32 -5.41 -12.31
CA ASP A 351 4.94 -5.53 -12.78
C ASP A 351 4.05 -4.51 -12.06
N ARG A 352 3.36 -3.68 -12.85
CA ARG A 352 2.40 -2.68 -12.37
C ARG A 352 1.28 -3.32 -11.52
N LYS A 353 1.04 -4.62 -11.59
CA LYS A 353 -0.05 -5.28 -10.84
C LYS A 353 0.10 -5.21 -9.31
N ILE A 354 1.32 -5.23 -8.77
CA ILE A 354 1.55 -5.30 -7.32
C ILE A 354 1.38 -3.92 -6.66
N LEU A 355 1.77 -2.86 -7.38
CA LEU A 355 1.55 -1.48 -7.00
C LEU A 355 0.97 -0.78 -8.23
N LYS A 356 -0.35 -0.93 -8.47
CA LYS A 356 -1.09 -0.21 -9.52
C LYS A 356 -1.28 1.26 -9.13
N THR A 357 -0.20 1.90 -8.71
CA THR A 357 -0.10 3.34 -8.53
C THR A 357 0.88 3.82 -9.57
N ASP A 358 0.42 4.74 -10.42
CA ASP A 358 1.34 5.51 -11.24
C ASP A 358 2.25 6.27 -10.24
N PHE A 359 3.53 5.90 -10.20
CA PHE A 359 4.54 6.47 -9.31
C PHE A 359 5.09 7.77 -9.86
#